data_AF-A0A2A2Q968-F1
#
_entry.id   AF-A0A2A2Q968-F1
#
_cell.length_a   1.000
_cell.length_b   1.000
_cell.length_c   1.000
_cell.angle_alpha   90.00
_cell.angle_beta   90.00
_cell.angle_gamma   90.00
#
_symmetry.space_group_name_H-M   'P 1'
#
loop_
_entity.id
_entity.type
_entity.pdbx_description
1 polymer ?
#
loop_
_entity_poly.entity_id
_entity_poly.type
_entity_poly.pdbx_seq_one_letter_code
_entity_poly.pdbx_strand_id
1 'polypeptide(L)'
;MKPLFHALNFTPRFLAVFFLFAGPLAAAEDEVEQLQVAFEKRHGDANAKRDEQLAKLETGYTAALNRHIDKVKASGNLEDVLTLRDEVEAVKAGTDPLPALPATATQEFKQLRKTYEEARAGIEKSHASSVSDLATKMSEVLKAKEVQLTKAGKIDEALEARKIREALESDEGVGAARGRLADLAPAKAEWISLVGAEWEIEFSESWYVGDALGLKGKGIYPEESKVLMLKVPDGGFPHFIGVPKAKVVFKLPSKVTRFEAKVSMISFGDASLILHAGKKKVAEVRVDGQNAKELVLKSEFEATNRLTLEFDPQGTSSGDWIGIFSPKVR
;
A
#
# COMPACT_ATOMS: atom_id res chain seq x y z
N MET A 1 -11.39 -25.70 27.18
CA MET A 1 -10.49 -26.04 26.06
C MET A 1 -10.35 -24.80 25.18
N LYS A 2 -9.17 -24.19 25.13
CA LYS A 2 -8.88 -23.01 24.29
C LYS A 2 -8.40 -23.48 22.91
N PRO A 3 -8.91 -22.97 21.78
CA PRO A 3 -8.31 -23.26 20.48
C PRO A 3 -7.09 -22.36 20.26
N LEU A 4 -5.92 -22.99 20.10
CA LEU A 4 -4.71 -22.37 19.57
C LEU A 4 -4.91 -22.12 18.06
N PHE A 5 -5.10 -20.86 17.67
CA PHE A 5 -4.84 -20.44 16.29
C PHE A 5 -3.36 -20.03 16.21
N HIS A 6 -2.54 -20.87 15.60
CA HIS A 6 -1.20 -20.47 15.18
C HIS A 6 -1.29 -19.76 13.82
N ALA A 7 -0.92 -18.47 13.83
CA ALA A 7 -0.71 -17.68 12.64
C ALA A 7 0.49 -18.24 11.86
N LEU A 8 0.26 -18.64 10.61
CA LEU A 8 1.30 -18.97 9.65
C LEU A 8 2.01 -17.67 9.23
N ASN A 9 3.12 -17.37 9.89
CA ASN A 9 4.04 -16.30 9.48
C ASN A 9 4.80 -16.76 8.23
N PHE A 10 4.36 -16.30 7.06
CA PHE A 10 5.03 -16.54 5.78
C PHE A 10 6.02 -15.39 5.52
N THR A 11 7.28 -15.57 5.91
CA THR A 11 8.38 -14.65 5.55
C THR A 11 9.08 -15.15 4.28
N PRO A 12 8.94 -14.48 3.12
CA PRO A 12 9.72 -14.84 1.95
C PRO A 12 11.14 -14.28 2.11
N ARG A 13 12.11 -15.16 2.33
CA ARG A 13 13.53 -14.85 2.11
C ARG A 13 13.78 -14.79 0.60
N PHE A 14 13.88 -13.59 0.05
CA PHE A 14 14.36 -13.37 -1.31
C PHE A 14 15.87 -13.54 -1.36
N LEU A 15 16.35 -14.63 -1.95
CA LEU A 15 17.72 -14.75 -2.40
C LEU A 15 17.78 -14.21 -3.84
N ALA A 16 18.23 -12.97 -4.01
CA ALA A 16 18.49 -12.40 -5.33
C ALA A 16 19.84 -12.91 -5.84
N VAL A 17 19.82 -13.88 -6.74
CA VAL A 17 21.03 -14.28 -7.47
C VAL A 17 21.19 -13.34 -8.67
N PHE A 18 22.06 -12.35 -8.51
CA PHE A 18 22.56 -11.52 -9.60
C PHE A 18 23.69 -12.28 -10.32
N PHE A 19 23.43 -12.77 -11.53
CA PHE A 19 24.51 -13.15 -12.44
C PHE A 19 24.76 -11.99 -13.41
N LEU A 20 25.86 -11.28 -13.17
CA LEU A 20 26.51 -10.38 -14.12
C LEU A 20 27.37 -11.25 -15.07
N PHE A 21 27.09 -11.26 -16.36
CA PHE A 21 27.96 -11.89 -17.35
C PHE A 21 28.86 -10.82 -18.00
N ALA A 22 30.17 -10.94 -17.79
CA ALA A 22 31.21 -10.23 -18.52
C ALA A 22 32.14 -11.26 -19.17
N GLY A 23 32.11 -11.37 -20.50
CA GLY A 23 32.93 -12.29 -21.30
C GLY A 23 33.23 -11.71 -22.71
N PRO A 24 34.26 -12.22 -23.42
CA PRO A 24 34.91 -11.50 -24.53
C PRO A 24 34.17 -11.55 -25.88
N LEU A 25 34.41 -10.49 -26.67
CA LEU A 25 33.82 -10.18 -27.98
C LEU A 25 34.13 -11.24 -29.06
N ALA A 26 33.25 -12.22 -29.23
CA ALA A 26 33.03 -12.90 -30.52
C ALA A 26 31.59 -13.44 -30.70
N ALA A 27 30.69 -13.20 -29.74
CA ALA A 27 29.47 -13.99 -29.57
C ALA A 27 28.19 -13.11 -29.56
N ALA A 28 27.99 -12.28 -30.58
CA ALA A 28 26.82 -11.38 -30.59
C ALA A 28 25.49 -12.11 -30.87
N GLU A 29 25.51 -13.11 -31.76
CA GLU A 29 24.35 -13.93 -32.13
C GLU A 29 23.95 -14.84 -30.96
N ASP A 30 24.94 -15.56 -30.40
CA ASP A 30 24.77 -16.38 -29.19
C ASP A 30 24.21 -15.57 -28.00
N GLU A 31 24.51 -14.27 -27.90
CA GLU A 31 24.11 -13.47 -26.74
C GLU A 31 22.64 -13.05 -26.77
N VAL A 32 22.07 -12.74 -27.96
CA VAL A 32 20.62 -12.46 -28.08
C VAL A 32 19.80 -13.73 -27.85
N GLU A 33 20.25 -14.85 -28.40
CA GLU A 33 19.61 -16.15 -28.17
C GLU A 33 19.69 -16.57 -26.70
N GLN A 34 20.85 -16.40 -26.05
CA GLN A 34 20.99 -16.66 -24.61
C GLN A 34 20.06 -15.81 -23.75
N LEU A 35 19.85 -14.54 -24.11
CA LEU A 35 18.90 -13.67 -23.43
C LEU A 35 17.47 -14.21 -23.57
N GLN A 36 17.08 -14.68 -24.75
CA GLN A 36 15.77 -15.27 -24.99
C GLN A 36 15.58 -16.55 -24.17
N VAL A 37 16.53 -17.47 -24.20
CA VAL A 37 16.49 -18.72 -23.42
C VAL A 37 16.38 -18.42 -21.92
N ALA A 38 17.14 -17.43 -21.42
CA ALA A 38 17.08 -17.02 -20.02
C ALA A 38 15.72 -16.39 -19.66
N PHE A 39 15.13 -15.61 -20.56
CA PHE A 39 13.80 -15.03 -20.39
C PHE A 39 12.73 -16.13 -20.34
N GLU A 40 12.69 -17.03 -21.32
CA GLU A 40 11.72 -18.13 -21.40
C GLU A 40 11.77 -19.02 -20.16
N LYS A 41 12.98 -19.35 -19.69
CA LYS A 41 13.17 -20.10 -18.45
C LYS A 41 12.56 -19.37 -17.25
N ARG A 42 12.90 -18.08 -17.06
CA ARG A 42 12.39 -17.30 -15.92
C ARG A 42 10.89 -17.09 -15.99
N HIS A 43 10.34 -16.95 -17.19
CA HIS A 43 8.90 -16.86 -17.41
C HIS A 43 8.21 -18.19 -17.04
N GLY A 44 8.77 -19.31 -17.47
CA GLY A 44 8.33 -20.65 -17.07
C GLY A 44 8.38 -20.86 -15.56
N ASP A 45 9.48 -20.48 -14.91
CA ASP A 45 9.64 -20.56 -13.44
C ASP A 45 8.59 -19.71 -12.71
N ALA A 46 8.26 -18.52 -13.24
CA ALA A 46 7.22 -17.66 -12.67
C ALA A 46 5.82 -18.30 -12.75
N ASN A 47 5.50 -18.94 -13.89
CA ASN A 47 4.25 -19.67 -14.07
C ASN A 47 4.16 -20.87 -13.14
N ALA A 48 5.20 -21.71 -13.11
CA ALA A 48 5.26 -22.90 -12.25
C ALA A 48 5.07 -22.53 -10.78
N LYS A 49 5.69 -21.43 -10.33
CA LYS A 49 5.54 -20.92 -8.96
C LYS A 49 4.11 -20.46 -8.66
N ARG A 50 3.47 -19.73 -9.58
CA ARG A 50 2.05 -19.32 -9.43
C ARG A 50 1.18 -20.56 -9.28
N ASP A 51 1.35 -21.54 -10.16
CA ASP A 51 0.52 -22.74 -10.20
C ASP A 51 0.69 -23.57 -8.91
N GLU A 52 1.92 -23.70 -8.41
CA GLU A 52 2.20 -24.32 -7.11
C GLU A 52 1.50 -23.59 -5.95
N GLN A 53 1.53 -22.26 -5.95
CA GLN A 53 0.88 -21.45 -4.92
C GLN A 53 -0.65 -21.56 -4.96
N LEU A 54 -1.24 -21.56 -6.16
CA LEU A 54 -2.68 -21.74 -6.35
C LEU A 54 -3.12 -23.14 -5.91
N ALA A 55 -2.42 -24.19 -6.32
CA ALA A 55 -2.73 -25.57 -5.92
C ALA A 55 -2.69 -25.76 -4.39
N LYS A 56 -1.70 -25.14 -3.72
CA LYS A 56 -1.62 -25.14 -2.25
C LYS A 56 -2.78 -24.38 -1.61
N LEU A 57 -3.15 -23.23 -2.16
CA LEU A 57 -4.26 -22.42 -1.67
C LEU A 57 -5.59 -23.18 -1.80
N GLU A 58 -5.86 -23.77 -2.96
CA GLU A 58 -7.07 -24.55 -3.25
C GLU A 58 -7.18 -25.79 -2.35
N THR A 59 -6.06 -26.51 -2.14
CA THR A 59 -6.00 -27.63 -1.21
C THR A 59 -6.31 -27.20 0.23
N GLY A 60 -5.74 -26.08 0.68
CA GLY A 60 -6.00 -25.54 2.01
C GLY A 60 -7.45 -25.09 2.20
N TYR A 61 -8.01 -24.44 1.18
CA TYR A 61 -9.37 -23.93 1.21
C TYR A 61 -10.41 -25.05 1.19
N THR A 62 -10.27 -26.04 0.31
CA THR A 62 -11.16 -27.21 0.28
C THR A 62 -11.08 -28.03 1.57
N ALA A 63 -9.91 -28.16 2.18
CA ALA A 63 -9.78 -28.78 3.50
C ALA A 63 -10.52 -27.99 4.60
N ALA A 64 -10.46 -26.66 4.58
CA ALA A 64 -11.19 -25.82 5.51
C ALA A 64 -12.72 -25.92 5.31
N LEU A 65 -13.19 -25.92 4.06
CA LEU A 65 -14.59 -26.13 3.72
C LEU A 65 -15.10 -27.49 4.20
N ASN A 66 -14.34 -28.57 4.01
CA ASN A 66 -14.73 -29.90 4.49
C ASN A 66 -14.89 -29.96 6.01
N ARG A 67 -13.99 -29.30 6.77
CA ARG A 67 -14.15 -29.19 8.23
C ARG A 67 -15.41 -28.41 8.61
N HIS A 68 -15.72 -27.36 7.85
CA HIS A 68 -16.95 -26.57 8.07
C HIS A 68 -18.20 -27.38 7.74
N ILE A 69 -18.17 -28.16 6.66
CA ILE A 69 -19.22 -29.12 6.30
C ILE A 69 -19.50 -30.06 7.47
N ASP A 70 -18.47 -30.65 8.09
CA ASP A 70 -18.66 -31.60 9.19
C ASP A 70 -19.28 -30.94 10.43
N LYS A 71 -18.95 -29.67 10.69
CA LYS A 71 -19.58 -28.86 11.75
C LYS A 71 -21.06 -28.61 11.48
N VAL A 72 -21.42 -28.23 10.25
CA VAL A 72 -22.80 -27.96 9.84
C VAL A 72 -23.64 -29.25 9.76
N LYS A 73 -23.03 -30.37 9.36
CA LYS A 73 -23.68 -31.69 9.41
C LYS A 73 -24.16 -32.01 10.83
N ALA A 74 -23.36 -31.70 11.84
CA ALA A 74 -23.71 -31.95 13.24
C ALA A 74 -24.93 -31.12 13.71
N SER A 75 -25.23 -30.00 13.05
CA SER A 75 -26.42 -29.19 13.32
C SER A 75 -27.65 -29.59 12.49
N GLY A 76 -27.53 -30.57 11.58
CA GLY A 76 -28.65 -31.06 10.77
C GLY A 76 -29.14 -30.09 9.68
N ASN A 77 -28.35 -29.09 9.29
CA ASN A 77 -28.74 -28.14 8.25
C ASN A 77 -28.28 -28.61 6.85
N LEU A 78 -29.18 -29.26 6.10
CA LEU A 78 -28.87 -29.79 4.78
C LEU A 78 -28.51 -28.72 3.75
N GLU A 79 -29.20 -27.57 3.76
CA GLU A 79 -29.00 -26.48 2.79
C GLU A 79 -27.58 -25.89 2.88
N ASP A 80 -27.10 -25.66 4.11
CA ASP A 80 -25.74 -25.17 4.34
C ASP A 80 -24.69 -26.20 3.91
N VAL A 81 -24.96 -27.51 4.12
CA VAL A 81 -24.07 -28.59 3.67
C VAL A 81 -23.99 -28.63 2.15
N LEU A 82 -25.12 -28.52 1.45
CA LEU A 82 -25.16 -28.52 -0.02
C LEU A 82 -24.39 -27.32 -0.58
N THR A 83 -24.64 -26.12 -0.05
CA THR A 83 -23.95 -24.89 -0.47
C THR A 83 -22.43 -25.02 -0.33
N LEU A 84 -21.94 -25.55 0.81
CA LEU A 84 -20.51 -25.73 1.03
C LEU A 84 -19.91 -26.82 0.12
N ARG A 85 -20.67 -27.87 -0.18
CA ARG A 85 -20.22 -28.92 -1.09
C ARG A 85 -20.09 -28.38 -2.51
N ASP A 86 -21.05 -27.58 -2.96
CA ASP A 86 -21.04 -26.99 -4.29
C ASP A 86 -19.85 -26.03 -4.45
N GLU A 87 -19.49 -25.28 -3.40
CA GLU A 87 -18.27 -24.47 -3.36
C GLU A 87 -17.00 -25.33 -3.50
N VAL A 88 -16.90 -26.47 -2.79
CA VAL A 88 -15.75 -27.38 -2.91
C VAL A 88 -15.60 -27.89 -4.35
N GLU A 89 -16.71 -28.27 -4.99
CA GLU A 89 -16.68 -28.76 -6.37
C GLU A 89 -16.35 -27.65 -7.36
N ALA A 90 -16.84 -26.43 -7.14
CA ALA A 90 -16.50 -25.28 -7.96
C ALA A 90 -14.99 -24.95 -7.90
N VAL A 91 -14.38 -25.03 -6.71
CA VAL A 91 -12.93 -24.84 -6.53
C VAL A 91 -12.15 -25.96 -7.24
N LYS A 92 -12.54 -27.23 -7.08
CA LYS A 92 -11.87 -28.35 -7.76
C LYS A 92 -11.99 -28.30 -9.28
N ALA A 93 -13.08 -27.74 -9.79
CA ALA A 93 -13.29 -27.53 -11.22
C ALA A 93 -12.46 -26.35 -11.78
N GLY A 94 -11.71 -25.63 -10.93
CA GLY A 94 -10.96 -24.44 -11.34
C GLY A 94 -11.86 -23.26 -11.72
N THR A 95 -13.09 -23.21 -11.18
CA THR A 95 -14.05 -22.15 -11.50
C THR A 95 -13.53 -20.83 -10.96
N ASP A 96 -13.45 -19.82 -11.83
CA ASP A 96 -13.06 -18.45 -11.47
C ASP A 96 -13.73 -17.43 -12.40
N PRO A 97 -14.43 -16.41 -11.88
CA PRO A 97 -14.77 -16.20 -10.47
C PRO A 97 -15.70 -17.29 -9.94
N LEU A 98 -15.60 -17.58 -8.64
CA LEU A 98 -16.51 -18.55 -8.02
C LEU A 98 -17.91 -17.95 -7.89
N PRO A 99 -18.96 -18.79 -7.85
CA PRO A 99 -20.34 -18.32 -7.79
C PRO A 99 -20.60 -17.41 -6.59
N ALA A 100 -21.55 -16.49 -6.75
CA ALA A 100 -21.95 -15.62 -5.66
C ALA A 100 -22.51 -16.44 -4.48
N LEU A 101 -22.03 -16.12 -3.27
CA LEU A 101 -22.54 -16.77 -2.06
C LEU A 101 -24.02 -16.43 -1.82
N PRO A 102 -24.83 -17.38 -1.33
CA PRO A 102 -26.20 -17.08 -0.94
C PRO A 102 -26.23 -16.09 0.23
N ALA A 103 -27.26 -15.26 0.29
CA ALA A 103 -27.41 -14.26 1.35
C ALA A 103 -27.43 -14.90 2.75
N THR A 104 -27.99 -16.10 2.85
CA THR A 104 -28.10 -16.94 4.05
C THR A 104 -26.78 -17.56 4.49
N ALA A 105 -25.71 -17.48 3.70
CA ALA A 105 -24.42 -18.06 4.06
C ALA A 105 -23.92 -17.54 5.41
N THR A 106 -23.46 -18.48 6.24
CA THR A 106 -22.91 -18.20 7.57
C THR A 106 -21.74 -17.23 7.50
N GLN A 107 -21.55 -16.42 8.56
CA GLN A 107 -20.42 -15.48 8.64
C GLN A 107 -19.07 -16.20 8.53
N GLU A 108 -18.96 -17.40 9.11
CA GLU A 108 -17.76 -18.24 9.03
C GLU A 108 -17.45 -18.64 7.58
N PHE A 109 -18.46 -19.04 6.80
CA PHE A 109 -18.27 -19.35 5.39
C PHE A 109 -17.89 -18.11 4.57
N LYS A 110 -18.57 -16.98 4.78
CA LYS A 110 -18.22 -15.70 4.15
C LYS A 110 -16.77 -15.28 4.45
N GLN A 111 -16.31 -15.49 5.68
CA GLN A 111 -14.93 -15.18 6.06
C GLN A 111 -13.91 -16.12 5.40
N LEU A 112 -14.20 -17.42 5.34
CA LEU A 112 -13.35 -18.40 4.63
C LEU A 112 -13.22 -18.03 3.15
N ARG A 113 -14.35 -17.74 2.48
CA ARG A 113 -14.42 -17.25 1.10
C ARG A 113 -13.55 -16.02 0.89
N LYS A 114 -13.76 -14.99 1.70
CA LYS A 114 -13.02 -13.73 1.62
C LYS A 114 -11.51 -13.95 1.74
N THR A 115 -11.07 -14.75 2.71
CA THR A 115 -9.63 -15.04 2.89
C THR A 115 -9.04 -15.80 1.70
N TYR A 116 -9.79 -16.74 1.10
CA TYR A 116 -9.37 -17.42 -0.12
C TYR A 116 -9.21 -16.45 -1.29
N GLU A 117 -10.21 -15.58 -1.52
CA GLU A 117 -10.19 -14.58 -2.60
C GLU A 117 -9.03 -13.59 -2.44
N GLU A 118 -8.81 -13.07 -1.23
CA GLU A 118 -7.69 -12.17 -0.92
C GLU A 118 -6.34 -12.84 -1.17
N ALA A 119 -6.18 -14.10 -0.73
CA ALA A 119 -4.95 -14.86 -0.95
C ALA A 119 -4.71 -15.13 -2.44
N ARG A 120 -5.76 -15.52 -3.18
CA ARG A 120 -5.69 -15.77 -4.63
C ARG A 120 -5.33 -14.51 -5.39
N ALA A 121 -6.00 -13.38 -5.10
CA ALA A 121 -5.67 -12.09 -5.68
C ALA A 121 -4.22 -11.67 -5.38
N GLY A 122 -3.71 -11.98 -4.18
CA GLY A 122 -2.31 -11.75 -3.82
C GLY A 122 -1.31 -12.56 -4.66
N ILE A 123 -1.60 -13.85 -4.89
CA ILE A 123 -0.78 -14.72 -5.74
C ILE A 123 -0.77 -14.19 -7.18
N GLU A 124 -1.95 -13.91 -7.73
CA GLU A 124 -2.13 -13.38 -9.07
C GLU A 124 -1.42 -12.04 -9.26
N LYS A 125 -1.50 -11.13 -8.28
CA LYS A 125 -0.76 -9.87 -8.29
C LYS A 125 0.75 -10.08 -8.32
N SER A 126 1.26 -11.00 -7.50
CA SER A 126 2.69 -11.30 -7.43
C SER A 126 3.20 -11.90 -8.74
N HIS A 127 2.42 -12.78 -9.37
CA HIS A 127 2.73 -13.36 -10.67
C HIS A 127 2.74 -12.29 -11.76
N ALA A 128 1.68 -11.49 -11.85
CA ALA A 128 1.56 -10.40 -12.81
C ALA A 128 2.71 -9.39 -12.70
N SER A 129 3.10 -9.02 -11.47
CA SER A 129 4.29 -8.17 -11.21
C SER A 129 5.56 -8.82 -11.74
N SER A 130 5.76 -10.10 -11.47
CA SER A 130 6.97 -10.82 -11.88
C SER A 130 7.09 -10.90 -13.40
N VAL A 131 6.00 -11.21 -14.11
CA VAL A 131 5.96 -11.27 -15.58
C VAL A 131 6.18 -9.88 -16.18
N SER A 132 5.48 -8.85 -15.70
CA SER A 132 5.63 -7.47 -16.18
C SER A 132 7.06 -6.94 -15.97
N ASP A 133 7.66 -7.18 -14.81
CA ASP A 133 9.02 -6.74 -14.51
C ASP A 133 10.06 -7.49 -15.36
N LEU A 134 9.87 -8.79 -15.55
CA LEU A 134 10.75 -9.60 -16.39
C LEU A 134 10.71 -9.12 -17.85
N ALA A 135 9.51 -8.86 -18.38
CA ALA A 135 9.33 -8.34 -19.73
C ALA A 135 9.94 -6.94 -19.89
N THR A 136 9.75 -6.07 -18.90
CA THR A 136 10.33 -4.71 -18.92
C THR A 136 11.85 -4.77 -18.96
N LYS A 137 12.48 -5.57 -18.11
CA LYS A 137 13.93 -5.74 -18.08
C LYS A 137 14.48 -6.34 -19.37
N MET A 138 13.80 -7.34 -19.93
CA MET A 138 14.20 -7.94 -21.21
C MET A 138 14.13 -6.91 -22.34
N SER A 139 13.06 -6.12 -22.42
CA SER A 139 12.93 -5.03 -23.39
C SER A 139 14.06 -3.99 -23.28
N GLU A 140 14.42 -3.58 -22.06
CA GLU A 140 15.54 -2.66 -21.81
C GLU A 140 16.90 -3.23 -22.26
N VAL A 141 17.16 -4.51 -21.96
CA VAL A 141 18.40 -5.19 -22.35
C VAL A 141 18.48 -5.34 -23.87
N LEU A 142 17.40 -5.75 -24.53
CA LEU A 142 17.33 -5.87 -25.99
C LEU A 142 17.56 -4.51 -26.65
N LYS A 143 16.94 -3.44 -26.15
CA LYS A 143 17.16 -2.07 -26.66
C LYS A 143 18.62 -1.63 -26.52
N ALA A 144 19.27 -1.95 -25.40
CA ALA A 144 20.69 -1.66 -25.22
C ALA A 144 21.56 -2.47 -26.21
N LYS A 145 21.19 -3.72 -26.47
CA LYS A 145 21.85 -4.59 -27.47
C LYS A 145 21.68 -4.07 -28.90
N GLU A 146 20.49 -3.63 -29.29
CA GLU A 146 20.24 -3.00 -30.59
C GLU A 146 21.24 -1.85 -30.85
N VAL A 147 21.43 -0.97 -29.86
CA VAL A 147 22.38 0.16 -29.96
C VAL A 147 23.82 -0.33 -30.06
N GLN A 148 24.21 -1.32 -29.26
CA GLN A 148 25.56 -1.88 -29.27
C GLN A 148 25.89 -2.53 -30.62
N LEU A 149 24.98 -3.36 -31.13
CA LEU A 149 25.12 -4.09 -32.39
C LEU A 149 25.15 -3.14 -33.59
N THR A 150 24.30 -2.12 -33.58
CA THR A 150 24.31 -1.05 -34.62
C THR A 150 25.66 -0.34 -34.66
N LYS A 151 26.22 0.05 -33.50
CA LYS A 151 27.55 0.69 -33.42
C LYS A 151 28.66 -0.23 -33.90
N ALA A 152 28.50 -1.55 -33.75
CA ALA A 152 29.45 -2.56 -34.20
C ALA A 152 29.28 -2.94 -35.69
N GLY A 153 28.32 -2.35 -36.42
CA GLY A 153 28.03 -2.68 -37.82
C GLY A 153 27.27 -4.01 -38.00
N LYS A 154 26.77 -4.59 -36.91
CA LYS A 154 26.04 -5.86 -36.83
C LYS A 154 24.54 -5.63 -37.01
N ILE A 155 24.14 -5.30 -38.24
CA ILE A 155 22.78 -4.80 -38.53
C ILE A 155 21.74 -5.92 -38.43
N ASP A 156 22.05 -7.12 -38.94
CA ASP A 156 21.10 -8.24 -38.92
C ASP A 156 20.80 -8.69 -37.46
N GLU A 157 21.83 -8.80 -36.62
CA GLU A 157 21.62 -9.13 -35.19
C GLU A 157 20.86 -8.02 -34.45
N ALA A 158 21.08 -6.75 -34.80
CA ALA A 158 20.32 -5.63 -34.24
C ALA A 158 18.84 -5.68 -34.62
N LEU A 159 18.53 -6.10 -35.86
CA LEU A 159 17.15 -6.28 -36.31
C LEU A 159 16.46 -7.44 -35.58
N GLU A 160 17.17 -8.54 -35.30
CA GLU A 160 16.59 -9.65 -34.53
C GLU A 160 16.30 -9.25 -33.08
N ALA A 161 17.23 -8.56 -32.41
CA ALA A 161 17.01 -8.05 -31.06
C ALA A 161 15.77 -7.12 -31.01
N ARG A 162 15.61 -6.27 -32.02
CA ARG A 162 14.44 -5.39 -32.16
C ARG A 162 13.15 -6.18 -32.34
N LYS A 163 13.15 -7.19 -33.20
CA LYS A 163 11.99 -8.04 -33.45
C LYS A 163 11.54 -8.77 -32.18
N ILE A 164 12.47 -9.31 -31.40
CA ILE A 164 12.16 -9.96 -30.11
C ILE A 164 11.55 -8.93 -29.14
N ARG A 165 12.09 -7.70 -29.09
CA ARG A 165 11.55 -6.65 -28.23
C ARG A 165 10.13 -6.25 -28.62
N GLU A 166 9.86 -6.08 -29.91
CA GLU A 166 8.54 -5.75 -30.43
C GLU A 166 7.53 -6.90 -30.20
N ALA A 167 7.96 -8.15 -30.32
CA ALA A 167 7.16 -9.32 -29.97
C ALA A 167 6.80 -9.33 -28.47
N LEU A 168 7.74 -8.99 -27.60
CA LEU A 168 7.52 -8.92 -26.15
C LEU A 168 6.56 -7.78 -25.74
N GLU A 169 6.58 -6.67 -26.47
CA GLU A 169 5.64 -5.55 -26.25
C GLU A 169 4.20 -5.90 -26.66
N SER A 170 4.04 -6.80 -27.63
CA SER A 170 2.76 -7.28 -28.15
C SER A 170 2.31 -8.63 -27.57
N ASP A 171 3.10 -9.23 -26.69
CA ASP A 171 2.79 -10.49 -26.04
C ASP A 171 1.51 -10.39 -25.18
N GLU A 172 0.55 -11.26 -25.44
CA GLU A 172 -0.73 -11.28 -24.74
C GLU A 172 -0.58 -11.59 -23.24
N GLY A 173 0.38 -12.45 -22.87
CA GLY A 173 0.65 -12.80 -21.48
C GLY A 173 1.20 -11.61 -20.69
N VAL A 174 2.14 -10.86 -21.27
CA VAL A 174 2.67 -9.61 -20.71
C VAL A 174 1.57 -8.54 -20.66
N GLY A 175 0.76 -8.42 -21.71
CA GLY A 175 -0.39 -7.51 -21.76
C GLY A 175 -1.40 -7.80 -20.66
N ALA A 176 -1.78 -9.08 -20.48
CA ALA A 176 -2.69 -9.53 -19.43
C ALA A 176 -2.11 -9.30 -18.04
N ALA A 177 -0.81 -9.56 -17.83
CA ALA A 177 -0.14 -9.28 -16.57
C ALA A 177 -0.18 -7.78 -16.22
N ARG A 178 0.11 -6.91 -17.18
CA ARG A 178 0.03 -5.45 -16.99
C ARG A 178 -1.40 -4.98 -16.73
N GLY A 179 -2.37 -5.51 -17.47
CA GLY A 179 -3.80 -5.24 -17.24
C GLY A 179 -4.24 -5.63 -15.83
N ARG A 180 -3.88 -6.84 -15.40
CA ARG A 180 -4.17 -7.34 -14.05
C ARG A 180 -3.51 -6.50 -12.95
N LEU A 181 -2.30 -5.98 -13.17
CA LEU A 181 -1.69 -5.03 -12.24
C LEU A 181 -2.43 -3.69 -12.20
N ALA A 182 -3.01 -3.24 -13.30
CA ALA A 182 -3.83 -2.03 -13.35
C ALA A 182 -5.17 -2.24 -12.61
N ASP A 183 -5.80 -3.41 -12.78
CA ASP A 183 -7.05 -3.77 -12.08
C ASP A 183 -6.83 -3.97 -10.57
N LEU A 184 -5.68 -4.54 -10.19
CA LEU A 184 -5.26 -4.77 -8.81
C LEU A 184 -4.45 -3.61 -8.22
N ALA A 185 -4.27 -2.52 -8.97
CA ALA A 185 -3.78 -1.28 -8.42
C ALA A 185 -4.87 -0.80 -7.45
N PRO A 186 -4.51 -0.43 -6.21
CA PRO A 186 -5.49 0.25 -5.37
C PRO A 186 -5.99 1.45 -6.17
N ALA A 187 -7.32 1.58 -6.31
CA ALA A 187 -7.95 2.75 -6.92
C ALA A 187 -7.18 3.97 -6.44
N LYS A 188 -6.55 4.69 -7.38
CA LYS A 188 -5.58 5.79 -7.16
C LYS A 188 -5.70 6.30 -5.73
N ALA A 189 -4.81 5.86 -4.84
CA ALA A 189 -5.01 6.04 -3.40
C ALA A 189 -5.43 7.49 -3.13
N GLU A 190 -6.70 7.67 -2.80
CA GLU A 190 -7.28 9.00 -2.77
C GLU A 190 -6.76 9.68 -1.53
N TRP A 191 -6.40 10.95 -1.65
CA TRP A 191 -6.03 11.72 -0.47
C TRP A 191 -7.28 11.91 0.40
N ILE A 192 -7.30 11.29 1.56
CA ILE A 192 -8.38 11.40 2.53
C ILE A 192 -8.07 12.61 3.43
N SER A 193 -9.01 13.54 3.50
CA SER A 193 -8.91 14.66 4.45
C SER A 193 -8.99 14.14 5.89
N LEU A 194 -8.11 14.63 6.77
CA LEU A 194 -8.21 14.39 8.21
C LEU A 194 -9.23 15.30 8.90
N VAL A 195 -9.83 16.24 8.16
CA VAL A 195 -10.90 17.10 8.66
C VAL A 195 -12.13 16.25 8.94
N GLY A 196 -12.55 16.20 10.20
CA GLY A 196 -13.67 15.37 10.65
C GLY A 196 -13.31 13.91 10.98
N ALA A 197 -12.03 13.53 10.85
CA ALA A 197 -11.56 12.23 11.34
C ALA A 197 -11.79 12.10 12.85
N GLU A 198 -11.91 10.86 13.33
CA GLU A 198 -11.96 10.61 14.77
C GLU A 198 -10.58 10.85 15.39
N TRP A 199 -10.51 11.67 16.43
CA TRP A 199 -9.29 11.95 17.14
C TRP A 199 -9.52 12.13 18.64
N GLU A 200 -8.46 11.93 19.41
CA GLU A 200 -8.45 12.11 20.87
C GLU A 200 -7.17 12.81 21.31
N ILE A 201 -7.24 13.51 22.44
CA ILE A 201 -6.07 14.14 23.07
C ILE A 201 -5.45 13.09 23.98
N GLU A 202 -4.27 12.60 23.62
CA GLU A 202 -3.50 11.68 24.46
C GLU A 202 -2.86 12.43 25.64
N PHE A 203 -2.39 13.66 25.39
CA PHE A 203 -1.77 14.51 26.40
C PHE A 203 -1.90 15.99 26.03
N SER A 204 -2.09 16.86 27.02
CA SER A 204 -2.00 18.31 26.84
C SER A 204 -1.74 18.98 28.19
N GLU A 205 -0.58 19.64 28.33
CA GLU A 205 -0.34 20.64 29.38
C GLU A 205 -0.95 22.00 29.03
N SER A 206 -1.35 22.16 27.77
CA SER A 206 -1.86 23.41 27.23
C SER A 206 -3.33 23.60 27.58
N TRP A 207 -3.72 24.86 27.65
CA TRP A 207 -5.09 25.28 27.96
C TRP A 207 -6.02 25.17 26.75
N TYR A 208 -5.50 24.96 25.52
CA TYR A 208 -6.30 24.66 24.33
C TYR A 208 -5.60 23.71 23.34
N VAL A 209 -6.32 22.67 22.92
CA VAL A 209 -6.01 21.82 21.76
C VAL A 209 -7.34 21.39 21.13
N GLY A 210 -7.50 21.59 19.83
CA GLY A 210 -8.72 21.17 19.14
C GLY A 210 -8.84 21.66 17.70
N ASP A 211 -10.01 21.42 17.12
CA ASP A 211 -10.32 22.00 15.81
C ASP A 211 -10.39 23.53 15.91
N ALA A 212 -10.14 24.23 14.81
CA ALA A 212 -10.11 25.70 14.86
C ALA A 212 -11.51 26.34 15.02
N LEU A 213 -12.57 25.57 14.80
CA LEU A 213 -13.95 26.03 14.95
C LEU A 213 -14.47 25.92 16.39
N GLY A 214 -13.68 25.33 17.29
CA GLY A 214 -14.06 25.10 18.68
C GLY A 214 -15.20 24.08 18.86
N LEU A 215 -15.47 23.25 17.85
CA LEU A 215 -16.56 22.27 17.86
C LEU A 215 -16.17 20.99 18.62
N LYS A 216 -14.88 20.63 18.61
CA LYS A 216 -14.29 19.55 19.39
C LYS A 216 -12.91 19.96 19.91
N GLY A 217 -12.68 19.79 21.22
CA GLY A 217 -11.41 20.14 21.87
C GLY A 217 -11.47 20.09 23.39
N LYS A 218 -10.31 20.33 24.02
CA LYS A 218 -10.18 20.56 25.48
C LYS A 218 -9.73 22.00 25.69
N GLY A 219 -10.50 22.78 26.45
CA GLY A 219 -10.20 24.19 26.76
C GLY A 219 -11.29 25.15 26.31
N ILE A 220 -11.20 26.40 26.78
CA ILE A 220 -12.02 27.52 26.27
C ILE A 220 -11.25 28.13 25.11
N TYR A 221 -11.82 28.08 23.90
CA TYR A 221 -11.27 28.81 22.77
C TYR A 221 -11.54 30.31 22.97
N PRO A 222 -10.53 31.19 23.05
CA PRO A 222 -10.75 32.60 23.30
C PRO A 222 -11.33 33.25 22.03
N GLU A 223 -12.42 33.98 22.16
CA GLU A 223 -13.00 34.76 21.04
C GLU A 223 -11.98 35.71 20.40
N GLU A 224 -11.06 36.24 21.19
CA GLU A 224 -9.95 37.11 20.75
C GLU A 224 -9.01 36.42 19.76
N SER A 225 -8.88 35.09 19.83
CA SER A 225 -8.04 34.29 18.93
C SER A 225 -8.62 34.18 17.52
N LYS A 226 -9.94 34.35 17.35
CA LYS A 226 -10.57 34.42 16.00
C LYS A 226 -10.02 35.58 15.18
N VAL A 227 -9.69 36.70 15.84
CA VAL A 227 -9.17 37.92 15.20
C VAL A 227 -7.73 37.72 14.71
N LEU A 228 -6.91 36.94 15.45
CA LEU A 228 -5.54 36.61 15.04
C LEU A 228 -5.52 35.68 13.81
N MET A 229 -6.54 34.85 13.61
CA MET A 229 -6.62 33.92 12.47
C MET A 229 -6.97 34.59 11.14
N LEU A 230 -7.47 35.83 11.16
CA LEU A 230 -7.68 36.63 9.94
C LEU A 230 -6.36 37.15 9.33
N LYS A 231 -5.21 36.93 10.00
CA LYS A 231 -3.88 37.40 9.55
C LYS A 231 -3.03 36.31 8.87
N VAL A 232 -3.57 35.11 8.63
CA VAL A 232 -2.84 34.05 7.92
C VAL A 232 -2.68 34.43 6.45
N PRO A 233 -1.47 34.33 5.85
CA PRO A 233 -1.12 34.92 4.54
C PRO A 233 -2.02 34.57 3.34
N ASP A 234 -2.79 33.47 3.40
CA ASP A 234 -3.58 32.95 2.27
C ASP A 234 -5.08 32.77 2.57
N GLY A 235 -5.62 33.37 3.65
CA GLY A 235 -7.06 33.42 3.92
C GLY A 235 -7.76 32.10 4.27
N GLY A 236 -7.03 30.99 4.40
CA GLY A 236 -7.57 29.71 4.88
C GLY A 236 -7.58 29.65 6.41
N PHE A 237 -8.69 29.18 7.01
CA PHE A 237 -8.71 28.84 8.43
C PHE A 237 -7.87 27.57 8.68
N PRO A 238 -7.04 27.52 9.75
CA PRO A 238 -6.46 26.26 10.18
C PRO A 238 -7.59 25.28 10.46
N HIS A 239 -7.39 24.00 10.16
CA HIS A 239 -8.39 22.98 10.49
C HIS A 239 -8.18 22.44 11.90
N PHE A 240 -6.92 22.47 12.35
CA PHE A 240 -6.52 22.02 13.67
C PHE A 240 -5.53 23.01 14.28
N ILE A 241 -5.66 23.23 15.59
CA ILE A 241 -4.80 24.12 16.35
C ILE A 241 -4.30 23.36 17.57
N GLY A 242 -2.98 23.36 17.74
CA GLY A 242 -2.34 22.88 18.95
C GLY A 242 -1.48 23.97 19.55
N VAL A 243 -1.65 24.17 20.85
CA VAL A 243 -0.64 24.85 21.66
C VAL A 243 0.42 23.81 22.06
N PRO A 244 1.71 24.14 22.06
CA PRO A 244 2.77 23.21 22.41
C PRO A 244 2.63 22.59 23.79
N LYS A 245 3.24 21.40 23.90
CA LYS A 245 3.05 20.36 24.92
C LYS A 245 1.72 19.62 24.81
N ALA A 246 1.38 19.21 23.59
CA ALA A 246 0.19 18.43 23.30
C ALA A 246 0.47 17.23 22.38
N LYS A 247 -0.31 16.17 22.54
CA LYS A 247 -0.34 14.98 21.66
C LYS A 247 -1.76 14.67 21.26
N VAL A 248 -2.00 14.64 19.96
CA VAL A 248 -3.30 14.38 19.35
C VAL A 248 -3.20 13.14 18.49
N VAL A 249 -4.08 12.20 18.74
CA VAL A 249 -4.08 10.89 18.10
C VAL A 249 -5.27 10.83 17.15
N PHE A 250 -5.01 10.56 15.88
CA PHE A 250 -6.03 10.29 14.88
C PHE A 250 -6.22 8.78 14.72
N LYS A 251 -7.47 8.32 14.82
CA LYS A 251 -7.91 6.95 14.55
C LYS A 251 -8.52 6.90 13.16
N LEU A 252 -7.84 6.22 12.24
CA LEU A 252 -8.22 6.16 10.83
C LEU A 252 -9.01 4.88 10.56
N PRO A 253 -10.04 4.94 9.69
CA PRO A 253 -10.85 3.76 9.35
C PRO A 253 -10.07 2.73 8.51
N SER A 254 -9.00 3.16 7.85
CA SER A 254 -8.13 2.34 7.00
C SER A 254 -6.65 2.61 7.32
N LYS A 255 -5.77 1.71 6.88
CA LYS A 255 -4.33 1.93 6.97
C LYS A 255 -3.89 2.93 5.90
N VAL A 256 -3.07 3.89 6.30
CA VAL A 256 -2.45 4.91 5.44
C VAL A 256 -0.94 4.79 5.50
N THR A 257 -0.27 5.28 4.46
CA THR A 257 1.17 5.20 4.23
C THR A 257 1.80 6.56 4.00
N ARG A 258 1.02 7.62 3.79
CA ARG A 258 1.50 8.98 3.57
C ARG A 258 0.67 9.99 4.35
N PHE A 259 1.32 11.09 4.69
CA PHE A 259 0.71 12.26 5.30
C PHE A 259 1.23 13.52 4.60
N GLU A 260 0.35 14.49 4.40
CA GLU A 260 0.70 15.83 3.96
C GLU A 260 -0.17 16.85 4.71
N ALA A 261 0.48 17.87 5.28
CA ALA A 261 -0.21 19.04 5.82
C ALA A 261 0.63 20.29 5.65
N LYS A 262 -0.05 21.42 5.52
CA LYS A 262 0.55 22.75 5.62
C LYS A 262 0.54 23.17 7.08
N VAL A 263 1.60 23.81 7.54
CA VAL A 263 1.83 24.14 8.95
C VAL A 263 2.35 25.56 9.04
N SER A 264 1.75 26.36 9.91
CA SER A 264 2.20 27.74 10.17
C SER A 264 2.04 28.08 11.64
N MET A 265 2.87 28.99 12.12
CA MET A 265 2.64 29.62 13.42
C MET A 265 1.50 30.62 13.28
N ILE A 266 0.57 30.61 14.23
CA ILE A 266 -0.57 31.55 14.31
C ILE A 266 -0.21 32.74 15.21
N SER A 267 0.75 32.56 16.11
CA SER A 267 1.18 33.54 17.13
C SER A 267 2.70 33.64 17.20
N PHE A 268 3.24 34.35 18.20
CA PHE A 268 4.68 34.51 18.39
C PHE A 268 5.30 33.28 19.07
N GLY A 269 6.58 33.02 18.79
CA GLY A 269 7.38 31.95 19.42
C GLY A 269 7.79 30.82 18.48
N ASP A 270 8.46 29.79 19.00
CA ASP A 270 9.06 28.73 18.18
C ASP A 270 8.57 27.35 18.64
N ALA A 271 8.07 26.56 17.70
CA ALA A 271 7.55 25.24 18.02
C ALA A 271 7.78 24.23 16.90
N SER A 272 7.77 22.96 17.30
CA SER A 272 7.92 21.82 16.41
C SER A 272 6.60 21.06 16.33
N LEU A 273 6.18 20.73 15.12
CA LEU A 273 5.12 19.74 14.88
C LEU A 273 5.78 18.42 14.46
N ILE A 274 5.60 17.40 15.28
CA ILE A 274 6.16 16.07 15.09
C ILE A 274 5.05 15.11 14.70
N LEU A 275 5.24 14.39 13.59
CA LEU A 275 4.35 13.33 13.14
C LEU A 275 4.90 11.97 13.55
N HIS A 276 4.05 11.17 14.18
CA HIS A 276 4.30 9.76 14.46
C HIS A 276 3.34 8.85 13.69
N ALA A 277 3.89 7.77 13.13
CA ALA A 277 3.13 6.65 12.58
C ALA A 277 3.21 5.47 13.55
N GLY A 278 2.11 5.15 14.23
CA GLY A 278 2.12 4.22 15.35
C GLY A 278 2.98 4.74 16.51
N LYS A 279 4.13 4.10 16.77
CA LYS A 279 5.08 4.50 17.84
C LYS A 279 6.36 5.15 17.32
N LYS A 280 6.51 5.26 15.99
CA LYS A 280 7.73 5.78 15.35
C LYS A 280 7.50 7.23 14.94
N LYS A 281 8.44 8.10 15.29
CA LYS A 281 8.54 9.44 14.69
C LYS A 281 8.93 9.31 13.23
N VAL A 282 8.18 9.93 12.32
CA VAL A 282 8.36 9.81 10.86
C VAL A 282 8.58 11.14 10.16
N ALA A 283 8.23 12.26 10.79
CA ALA A 283 8.60 13.59 10.33
C ALA A 283 8.53 14.62 11.46
N GLU A 284 9.20 15.75 11.26
CA GLU A 284 9.17 16.94 12.11
C GLU A 284 9.28 18.16 11.22
N VAL A 285 8.51 19.19 11.53
CA VAL A 285 8.71 20.54 10.99
C VAL A 285 8.83 21.51 12.14
N ARG A 286 9.85 22.38 12.06
CA ARG A 286 10.05 23.49 13.01
C ARG A 286 9.51 24.75 12.38
N VAL A 287 8.70 25.48 13.14
CA VAL A 287 8.06 26.70 12.71
C VAL A 287 8.55 27.83 13.61
N ASP A 288 9.07 28.88 12.98
CA ASP A 288 9.61 30.08 13.63
C ASP A 288 8.56 31.18 13.59
N GLY A 289 8.15 31.70 14.75
CA GLY A 289 7.10 32.70 14.86
C GLY A 289 7.50 34.10 14.40
N GLN A 290 8.78 34.37 14.17
CA GLN A 290 9.23 35.59 13.50
C GLN A 290 9.01 35.52 11.99
N ASN A 291 8.92 34.32 11.44
CA ASN A 291 8.76 34.04 10.02
C ASN A 291 7.42 33.32 9.80
N ALA A 292 6.36 34.09 9.52
CA ALA A 292 5.00 33.59 9.24
C ALA A 292 4.87 32.80 7.92
N LYS A 293 5.93 32.13 7.47
CA LYS A 293 5.94 31.33 6.25
C LYS A 293 5.28 29.98 6.51
N GLU A 294 4.33 29.63 5.66
CA GLU A 294 3.75 28.30 5.63
C GLU A 294 4.81 27.26 5.23
N LEU A 295 4.93 26.21 6.03
CA LEU A 295 5.79 25.07 5.78
C LEU A 295 4.94 23.85 5.45
N VAL A 296 5.51 22.88 4.75
CA VAL A 296 4.79 21.66 4.38
C VAL A 296 5.42 20.45 5.06
N LEU A 297 4.64 19.79 5.90
CA LEU A 297 5.00 18.53 6.54
C LEU A 297 4.54 17.38 5.65
N LYS A 298 5.48 16.67 5.01
CA LYS A 298 5.21 15.49 4.19
C LYS A 298 6.01 14.29 4.71
N SER A 299 5.40 13.12 4.72
CA SER A 299 6.08 11.89 5.12
C SER A 299 5.48 10.66 4.45
N GLU A 300 6.31 9.66 4.19
CA GLU A 300 5.91 8.30 3.81
C GLU A 300 6.37 7.34 4.92
N PHE A 301 5.53 6.36 5.28
CA PHE A 301 5.73 5.48 6.42
C PHE A 301 5.04 4.12 6.26
N GLU A 302 5.40 3.16 7.11
CA GLU A 302 4.76 1.85 7.16
C GLU A 302 3.25 1.97 7.43
N ALA A 303 2.46 1.14 6.75
CA ALA A 303 0.99 1.22 6.78
C ALA A 303 0.42 1.17 8.21
N THR A 304 -0.25 2.24 8.63
CA THR A 304 -0.83 2.39 9.98
C THR A 304 -2.23 3.00 9.93
N ASN A 305 -3.10 2.64 10.86
CA ASN A 305 -4.39 3.29 11.07
C ASN A 305 -4.37 4.28 12.26
N ARG A 306 -3.17 4.54 12.81
CA ARG A 306 -2.95 5.46 13.94
C ARG A 306 -1.84 6.43 13.61
N LEU A 307 -2.18 7.71 13.63
CA LEU A 307 -1.22 8.83 13.53
C LEU A 307 -1.27 9.67 14.79
N THR A 308 -0.12 10.14 15.26
CA THR A 308 -0.05 11.08 16.38
C THR A 308 0.66 12.35 15.92
N LEU A 309 0.02 13.50 16.17
CA LEU A 309 0.62 14.81 16.05
C LEU A 309 1.04 15.29 17.43
N GLU A 310 2.32 15.54 17.60
CA GLU A 310 2.92 16.08 18.82
C GLU A 310 3.36 17.52 18.57
N PHE A 311 2.87 18.41 19.42
CA PHE A 311 3.20 19.84 19.42
C PHE A 311 4.23 20.05 20.52
N ASP A 312 5.46 20.39 20.17
CA ASP A 312 6.60 20.46 21.09
C ASP A 312 7.20 21.88 21.11
N PRO A 313 7.23 22.59 22.25
CA PRO A 313 7.76 23.95 22.30
C PRO A 313 9.28 23.91 22.15
N GLN A 314 9.86 24.88 21.43
CA GLN A 314 11.30 25.04 21.33
C GLN A 314 11.83 26.18 22.24
N GLY A 315 10.95 26.79 23.05
CA GLY A 315 11.29 27.89 23.96
C GLY A 315 10.42 27.94 25.23
N THR A 316 10.46 29.08 25.94
CA THR A 316 9.74 29.31 27.20
C THR A 316 8.44 30.11 27.05
N SER A 317 8.11 30.56 25.83
CA SER A 317 6.92 31.39 25.60
C SER A 317 5.64 30.58 25.71
N SER A 318 4.72 31.04 26.55
CA SER A 318 3.37 30.48 26.73
C SER A 318 2.39 30.82 25.60
N GLY A 319 2.90 31.37 24.50
CA GLY A 319 2.13 32.01 23.44
C GLY A 319 2.19 31.30 22.10
N ASP A 320 2.79 30.13 21.98
CA ASP A 320 3.08 29.47 20.70
C ASP A 320 1.84 28.71 20.21
N TRP A 321 1.33 29.00 19.02
CA TRP A 321 0.14 28.33 18.47
C TRP A 321 0.48 27.83 17.08
N ILE A 322 0.42 26.52 16.88
CA ILE A 322 0.62 25.94 15.57
C ILE A 322 -0.74 25.68 14.92
N GLY A 323 -0.91 26.24 13.73
CA GLY A 323 -2.02 25.94 12.83
C GLY A 323 -1.65 24.85 11.83
N ILE A 324 -2.54 23.89 11.66
CA ILE A 324 -2.44 22.85 10.64
C ILE A 324 -3.54 23.05 9.60
N PHE A 325 -3.14 23.13 8.33
CA PHE A 325 -3.99 23.45 7.20
C PHE A 325 -4.04 22.28 6.22
N SER A 326 -5.25 21.95 5.79
CA SER A 326 -5.54 20.87 4.82
C SER A 326 -4.82 19.54 5.14
N PRO A 327 -4.86 19.04 6.39
CA PRO A 327 -4.21 17.78 6.72
C PRO A 327 -4.88 16.64 5.97
N LYS A 328 -4.09 15.83 5.27
CA LYS A 328 -4.58 14.71 4.46
C LYS A 328 -3.64 13.52 4.52
N VAL A 329 -4.20 12.34 4.33
CA VAL A 329 -3.51 11.04 4.40
C VAL A 329 -3.81 10.19 3.19
N ARG A 330 -2.95 9.21 2.92
CA ARG A 330 -3.09 8.30 1.79
C ARG A 330 -2.50 6.93 2.10
#